data_AF-A0A0X3X031-F1
#
_entry.id   AF-A0A0X3X031-F1
#
_cell.length_a   1.000
_cell.length_b   1.000
_cell.length_c   1.000
_cell.angle_alpha   90.00
_cell.angle_beta   90.00
_cell.angle_gamma   90.00
#
_symmetry.space_group_name_H-M   'P 1'
#
loop_
_entity.id
_entity.type
_entity.pdbx_description
1 polymer ?
#
loop_
_entity_poly.entity_id
_entity_poly.type
_entity_poly.pdbx_seq_one_letter_code
_entity_poly.pdbx_strand_id
1 'polypeptide(L)'
;MIGDVCDGLRLITEPGPDDPGQTIALAMAGAEAAEGLAAALDDEWALYTPQQAAVTASALFAQIAAAGAALEKLSDHLDAMAERGEITVPDYDGAVEAERLCTAQSVLGAAGQEAFGAIDARDCDETVDILATTAYTGPLPGSTHETYTQLAALLDDAKLIPACRVPAEEVCAAQDHKDGCGCHIELTDHDGIVWDFHRSDGTWYVMPLADATPSGHPLTGRELSMTQTCPHPQHLALLVQQTLAGTA
;
A
#
# COMPACT_ATOMS: atom_id res chain seq x y z
N MET A 1 -2.15 -4.09 -9.28
CA MET A 1 -1.71 -4.31 -7.88
C MET A 1 -2.87 -4.26 -6.90
N ILE A 2 -3.57 -3.13 -6.68
CA ILE A 2 -4.82 -3.14 -5.85
C ILE A 2 -5.92 -3.95 -6.54
N GLY A 3 -6.12 -3.75 -7.85
CA GLY A 3 -7.06 -4.53 -8.66
C GLY A 3 -6.80 -6.03 -8.57
N ASP A 4 -5.54 -6.46 -8.78
CA ASP A 4 -5.17 -7.88 -8.75
C ASP A 4 -5.44 -8.56 -7.38
N VAL A 5 -5.20 -7.85 -6.26
CA VAL A 5 -5.51 -8.37 -4.92
C VAL A 5 -7.03 -8.43 -4.70
N CYS A 6 -7.76 -7.37 -5.05
CA CYS A 6 -9.22 -7.36 -4.96
C CYS A 6 -9.88 -8.41 -5.87
N ASP A 7 -9.34 -8.61 -7.08
CA ASP A 7 -9.84 -9.57 -8.05
C ASP A 7 -9.51 -11.00 -7.61
N GLY A 8 -8.33 -11.23 -7.02
CA GLY A 8 -7.98 -12.49 -6.36
C GLY A 8 -8.93 -12.84 -5.22
N LEU A 9 -9.29 -11.86 -4.37
CA LEU A 9 -10.29 -12.05 -3.30
C LEU A 9 -11.69 -12.29 -3.87
N ARG A 10 -12.10 -11.54 -4.91
CA ARG A 10 -13.40 -11.71 -5.58
C ARG A 10 -13.54 -13.07 -6.24
N LEU A 11 -12.49 -13.59 -6.85
CA LEU A 11 -12.46 -14.95 -7.43
C LEU A 11 -12.82 -16.04 -6.40
N ILE A 12 -12.56 -15.79 -5.10
CA ILE A 12 -12.90 -16.69 -4.00
C ILE A 12 -14.30 -16.36 -3.44
N THR A 13 -14.64 -15.07 -3.29
CA THR A 13 -15.88 -14.67 -2.61
C THR A 13 -17.12 -14.61 -3.50
N GLU A 14 -16.99 -14.36 -4.81
CA GLU A 14 -18.12 -14.20 -5.75
C GLU A 14 -18.86 -15.50 -6.12
N PRO A 15 -18.19 -16.63 -6.40
CA PRO A 15 -18.88 -17.92 -6.47
C PRO A 15 -19.31 -18.42 -5.07
N GLY A 16 -18.73 -17.84 -4.02
CA GLY A 16 -18.78 -18.32 -2.64
C GLY A 16 -17.67 -19.35 -2.40
N PRO A 17 -17.16 -19.48 -1.15
CA PRO A 17 -16.13 -20.47 -0.87
C PRO A 17 -16.70 -21.88 -1.08
N ASP A 18 -16.20 -22.56 -2.12
CA ASP A 18 -16.66 -23.91 -2.52
C ASP A 18 -16.07 -25.02 -1.62
N ASP A 19 -15.06 -24.69 -0.81
CA ASP A 19 -14.45 -25.60 0.17
C ASP A 19 -14.00 -24.86 1.45
N PRO A 20 -13.92 -25.56 2.60
CA PRO A 20 -13.50 -24.96 3.87
C PRO A 20 -12.09 -24.35 3.87
N GLY A 21 -11.19 -24.85 3.01
CA GLY A 21 -9.83 -24.34 2.87
C GLY A 21 -9.81 -22.92 2.33
N GLN A 22 -10.74 -22.56 1.44
CA GLN A 22 -10.89 -21.18 0.95
C GLN A 22 -11.31 -20.21 2.06
N THR A 23 -12.24 -20.62 2.93
CA THR A 23 -12.65 -19.81 4.09
C THR A 23 -11.49 -19.58 5.06
N ILE A 24 -10.68 -20.62 5.32
CA ILE A 24 -9.47 -20.50 6.16
C ILE A 24 -8.44 -19.58 5.50
N ALA A 25 -8.18 -19.75 4.20
CA ALA A 25 -7.23 -18.93 3.46
C ALA A 25 -7.64 -17.45 3.45
N LEU A 26 -8.94 -17.15 3.30
CA LEU A 26 -9.47 -15.78 3.40
C LEU A 26 -9.27 -15.18 4.79
N ALA A 27 -9.48 -15.95 5.86
CA ALA A 27 -9.24 -15.49 7.22
C ALA A 27 -7.75 -15.15 7.46
N MET A 28 -6.85 -16.01 6.99
CA MET A 28 -5.40 -15.78 7.08
C MET A 28 -4.97 -14.57 6.26
N ALA A 29 -5.43 -14.46 5.02
CA ALA A 29 -5.13 -13.31 4.15
C ALA A 29 -5.65 -12.00 4.75
N GLY A 30 -6.83 -12.00 5.38
CA GLY A 30 -7.36 -10.83 6.08
C GLY A 30 -6.51 -10.40 7.28
N ALA A 31 -5.99 -11.36 8.05
CA ALA A 31 -5.08 -11.09 9.17
C ALA A 31 -3.73 -10.54 8.69
N GLU A 32 -3.10 -11.19 7.70
CA GLU A 32 -1.83 -10.74 7.11
C GLU A 32 -1.95 -9.36 6.47
N ALA A 33 -3.07 -9.07 5.80
CA ALA A 33 -3.33 -7.74 5.24
C ALA A 33 -3.47 -6.66 6.32
N ALA A 34 -4.11 -6.98 7.46
CA ALA A 34 -4.24 -6.06 8.59
C ALA A 34 -2.86 -5.71 9.20
N GLU A 35 -2.03 -6.73 9.43
CA GLU A 35 -0.67 -6.57 9.96
C GLU A 35 0.22 -5.79 8.97
N GLY A 36 0.14 -6.13 7.68
CA GLY A 36 0.88 -5.43 6.63
C GLY A 36 0.48 -3.97 6.51
N LEU A 37 -0.81 -3.64 6.64
CA LEU A 37 -1.27 -2.26 6.65
C LEU A 37 -0.77 -1.49 7.88
N ALA A 38 -0.79 -2.10 9.07
CA ALA A 38 -0.24 -1.48 10.28
C ALA A 38 1.25 -1.17 10.12
N ALA A 39 2.04 -2.13 9.63
CA ALA A 39 3.46 -1.93 9.36
C ALA A 39 3.71 -0.89 8.26
N ALA A 40 2.86 -0.82 7.24
CA ALA A 40 2.96 0.20 6.19
C ALA A 40 2.71 1.62 6.71
N LEU A 41 1.78 1.78 7.67
CA LEU A 41 1.45 3.08 8.28
C LEU A 41 2.52 3.59 9.26
N ASP A 42 3.49 2.77 9.66
CA ASP A 42 4.66 3.21 10.42
C ASP A 42 5.63 4.07 9.58
N ASP A 43 5.51 4.04 8.24
CA ASP A 43 6.29 4.88 7.34
C ASP A 43 5.73 6.31 7.30
N GLU A 44 6.62 7.32 7.47
CA GLU A 44 6.25 8.75 7.44
C GLU A 44 5.54 9.15 6.14
N TRP A 45 5.83 8.45 5.05
CA TRP A 45 5.33 8.71 3.71
C TRP A 45 4.27 7.70 3.25
N ALA A 46 3.69 6.92 4.17
CA ALA A 46 2.62 5.97 3.89
C ALA A 46 1.41 6.61 3.19
N LEU A 47 1.05 7.84 3.58
CA LEU A 47 -0.06 8.62 3.03
C LEU A 47 0.38 10.08 2.85
N TYR A 48 0.07 10.67 1.70
CA TYR A 48 0.43 12.06 1.39
C TYR A 48 -0.67 13.07 1.69
N THR A 49 -1.92 12.62 1.84
CA THR A 49 -3.08 13.52 1.97
C THR A 49 -4.10 13.04 3.02
N PRO A 50 -4.85 13.97 3.63
CA PRO A 50 -6.03 13.63 4.43
C PRO A 50 -7.05 12.78 3.68
N GLN A 51 -7.21 12.99 2.36
CA GLN A 51 -8.13 12.20 1.53
C GLN A 51 -7.69 10.73 1.43
N GLN A 52 -6.39 10.47 1.30
CA GLN A 52 -5.87 9.10 1.36
C GLN A 52 -6.09 8.48 2.75
N ALA A 53 -5.89 9.26 3.82
CA ALA A 53 -6.22 8.82 5.18
C ALA A 53 -7.71 8.52 5.36
N ALA A 54 -8.61 9.30 4.75
CA ALA A 54 -10.04 9.04 4.77
C ALA A 54 -10.40 7.70 4.13
N VAL A 55 -9.81 7.39 2.97
CA VAL A 55 -10.00 6.09 2.29
C VAL A 55 -9.47 4.94 3.15
N THR A 56 -8.27 5.08 3.70
CA THR A 56 -7.67 4.06 4.58
C THR A 56 -8.50 3.85 5.85
N ALA A 57 -8.95 4.93 6.50
CA ALA A 57 -9.80 4.87 7.68
C ALA A 57 -11.14 4.19 7.39
N SER A 58 -11.79 4.55 6.28
CA SER A 58 -13.04 3.92 5.84
C SER A 58 -12.87 2.41 5.62
N ALA A 59 -11.76 1.98 4.99
CA ALA A 59 -11.46 0.57 4.79
C ALA A 59 -11.21 -0.17 6.12
N LEU A 60 -10.47 0.44 7.06
CA LEU A 60 -10.23 -0.12 8.39
C LEU A 60 -11.52 -0.28 9.20
N PHE A 61 -12.41 0.73 9.18
CA PHE A 61 -13.72 0.62 9.85
C PHE A 61 -14.58 -0.49 9.24
N ALA A 62 -14.60 -0.61 7.91
CA ALA A 62 -15.28 -1.70 7.23
C ALA A 62 -14.68 -3.08 7.60
N GLN A 63 -13.36 -3.17 7.75
CA GLN A 63 -12.67 -4.40 8.16
C GLN A 63 -13.01 -4.81 9.59
N ILE A 64 -13.10 -3.87 10.54
CA ILE A 64 -13.52 -4.13 11.91
C ILE A 64 -14.97 -4.65 11.94
N ALA A 65 -15.88 -3.98 11.24
CA ALA A 65 -17.27 -4.41 11.16
C ALA A 65 -17.41 -5.80 10.51
N ALA A 66 -16.66 -6.06 9.43
CA ALA A 66 -16.67 -7.36 8.75
C ALA A 66 -16.07 -8.48 9.62
N ALA A 67 -15.01 -8.19 10.38
CA ALA A 67 -14.42 -9.14 11.32
C ALA A 67 -15.39 -9.50 12.45
N GLY A 68 -16.10 -8.51 13.02
CA GLY A 68 -17.15 -8.75 14.01
C GLY A 68 -18.25 -9.67 13.47
N ALA A 69 -18.78 -9.36 12.28
CA ALA A 69 -19.78 -10.21 11.62
C ALA A 69 -19.26 -11.62 11.27
N ALA A 70 -17.96 -11.76 10.95
CA ALA A 70 -17.36 -13.07 10.68
C ALA A 70 -17.25 -13.93 11.95
N LEU A 71 -16.95 -13.33 13.11
CA LEU A 71 -16.92 -14.02 14.40
C LEU A 71 -18.31 -14.51 14.82
N GLU A 72 -19.35 -13.68 14.63
CA GLU A 72 -20.74 -14.10 14.86
C GLU A 72 -21.12 -15.29 13.96
N LYS A 73 -20.83 -15.20 12.65
CA LYS A 73 -21.08 -16.31 11.72
C LYS A 73 -20.30 -17.57 12.04
N LEU A 74 -19.08 -17.45 12.58
CA LEU A 74 -18.30 -18.60 13.02
C LEU A 74 -18.96 -19.27 14.23
N SER A 75 -19.51 -18.50 15.17
CA SER A 75 -20.32 -19.03 16.26
C SER A 75 -21.55 -19.77 15.73
N ASP A 76 -22.31 -19.16 14.81
CA ASP A 76 -23.47 -19.79 14.17
C ASP A 76 -23.09 -21.09 13.44
N HIS A 77 -21.90 -21.15 12.84
CA HIS A 77 -21.42 -22.34 12.16
C HIS A 77 -21.14 -23.50 13.14
N LEU A 78 -20.61 -23.19 14.33
CA LEU A 78 -20.42 -24.18 15.38
C LEU A 78 -21.76 -24.72 15.90
N ASP A 79 -22.77 -23.85 16.06
CA ASP A 79 -24.12 -24.29 16.42
C ASP A 79 -24.72 -25.19 15.33
N ALA A 80 -24.56 -24.84 14.05
CA ALA A 80 -25.02 -25.68 12.95
C ALA A 80 -24.27 -27.04 12.88
N MET A 81 -22.97 -27.09 13.20
CA MET A 81 -22.22 -28.35 13.31
C MET A 81 -22.77 -29.22 14.44
N ALA A 82 -23.16 -28.60 15.56
CA ALA A 82 -23.78 -29.30 16.69
C ALA A 82 -25.15 -29.88 16.35
N GLU A 83 -26.00 -29.10 15.67
CA GLU A 83 -27.31 -29.55 15.19
C GLU A 83 -27.22 -30.72 14.21
N ARG A 84 -26.16 -30.75 13.37
CA ARG A 84 -25.85 -31.89 12.48
C ARG A 84 -25.27 -33.10 13.20
N GLY A 85 -24.94 -32.99 14.49
CA GLY A 85 -24.33 -34.04 15.30
C GLY A 85 -22.85 -34.30 14.95
N GLU A 86 -22.19 -33.36 14.27
CA GLU A 86 -20.77 -33.45 13.89
C GLU A 86 -19.86 -33.15 15.08
N ILE A 87 -20.35 -32.32 16.00
CA ILE A 87 -19.72 -32.04 17.28
C ILE A 87 -20.74 -32.28 18.39
N THR A 88 -20.29 -32.85 19.50
CA THR A 88 -21.13 -32.97 20.68
C THR A 88 -21.07 -31.64 21.42
N VAL A 89 -22.19 -30.91 21.47
CA VAL A 89 -22.40 -29.84 22.45
C VAL A 89 -23.02 -30.50 23.66
N PRO A 90 -22.24 -30.85 24.70
CA PRO A 90 -22.76 -31.66 25.79
C PRO A 90 -23.57 -30.77 26.70
N ASP A 91 -24.65 -31.31 27.26
CA ASP A 91 -25.31 -30.71 28.41
C ASP A 91 -24.24 -30.38 29.48
N TYR A 92 -24.43 -29.27 30.17
CA TYR A 92 -23.50 -28.54 31.05
C TYR A 92 -22.81 -29.36 32.18
N ASP A 93 -22.93 -30.68 32.20
CA ASP A 93 -22.51 -31.59 33.25
C ASP A 93 -21.31 -32.46 32.79
N GLY A 94 -20.11 -31.90 32.87
CA GLY A 94 -18.97 -32.66 33.42
C GLY A 94 -17.87 -33.22 32.52
N ALA A 95 -17.72 -32.83 31.24
CA ALA A 95 -16.50 -33.16 30.48
C ALA A 95 -15.63 -31.91 30.24
N VAL A 96 -14.34 -31.97 30.60
CA VAL A 96 -13.36 -30.86 30.47
C VAL A 96 -13.29 -30.30 29.04
N GLU A 97 -13.59 -31.09 28.02
CA GLU A 97 -13.64 -30.66 26.61
C GLU A 97 -14.94 -29.94 26.24
N ALA A 98 -16.05 -30.26 26.94
CA ALA A 98 -17.36 -29.62 26.78
C ALA A 98 -17.33 -28.15 27.20
N GLU A 99 -16.75 -27.90 28.37
CA GLU A 99 -16.57 -26.55 28.92
C GLU A 99 -15.72 -25.69 28.00
N ARG A 100 -14.74 -26.29 27.30
CA ARG A 100 -13.82 -25.59 26.40
C ARG A 100 -14.48 -25.12 25.10
N LEU A 101 -15.40 -25.89 24.51
CA LEU A 101 -16.12 -25.47 23.31
C LEU A 101 -17.15 -24.37 23.61
N CYS A 102 -17.94 -24.53 24.67
CA CYS A 102 -18.88 -23.48 25.10
C CYS A 102 -18.15 -22.18 25.48
N THR A 103 -16.98 -22.30 26.11
CA THR A 103 -16.10 -21.14 26.37
C THR A 103 -15.61 -20.50 25.07
N ALA A 104 -15.18 -21.29 24.09
CA ALA A 104 -14.73 -20.77 22.80
C ALA A 104 -15.86 -20.03 22.05
N GLN A 105 -17.06 -20.61 21.98
CA GLN A 105 -18.24 -19.95 21.38
C GLN A 105 -18.60 -18.66 22.12
N SER A 106 -18.59 -18.69 23.45
CA SER A 106 -18.84 -17.49 24.26
C SER A 106 -17.80 -16.39 24.00
N VAL A 107 -16.53 -16.75 23.86
CA VAL A 107 -15.45 -15.81 23.52
C VAL A 107 -15.60 -15.28 22.10
N LEU A 108 -15.95 -16.11 21.12
CA LEU A 108 -16.20 -15.69 19.74
C LEU A 108 -17.36 -14.69 19.66
N GLY A 109 -18.48 -14.99 20.30
CA GLY A 109 -19.63 -14.09 20.36
C GLY A 109 -19.31 -12.77 21.06
N ALA A 110 -18.63 -12.83 22.21
CA ALA A 110 -18.20 -11.63 22.93
C ALA A 110 -17.23 -10.76 22.12
N ALA A 111 -16.24 -11.39 21.46
CA ALA A 111 -15.30 -10.68 20.59
C ALA A 111 -15.98 -10.08 19.36
N GLY A 112 -16.97 -10.77 18.77
CA GLY A 112 -17.78 -10.25 17.67
C GLY A 112 -18.56 -9.00 18.08
N GLN A 113 -19.22 -9.06 19.24
CA GLN A 113 -19.95 -7.92 19.81
C GLN A 113 -19.03 -6.77 20.20
N GLU A 114 -17.86 -7.06 20.78
CA GLU A 114 -16.87 -6.04 21.12
C GLU A 114 -16.34 -5.36 19.86
N ALA A 115 -16.02 -6.11 18.80
CA ALA A 115 -15.60 -5.55 17.52
C ALA A 115 -16.69 -4.66 16.88
N PHE A 116 -17.95 -5.09 16.94
CA PHE A 116 -19.08 -4.30 16.46
C PHE A 116 -19.31 -3.04 17.30
N GLY A 117 -19.17 -3.15 18.63
CA GLY A 117 -19.33 -2.06 19.59
C GLY A 117 -18.10 -1.15 19.73
N ALA A 118 -16.95 -1.53 19.20
CA ALA A 118 -15.71 -0.77 19.25
C ALA A 118 -15.77 0.51 18.41
N ILE A 119 -16.70 0.57 17.46
CA ILE A 119 -16.88 1.70 16.55
C ILE A 119 -18.33 2.17 16.58
N ASP A 120 -18.54 3.48 16.81
CA ASP A 120 -19.84 4.10 16.57
C ASP A 120 -19.92 4.50 15.10
N ALA A 121 -20.89 3.96 14.37
CA ALA A 121 -21.03 4.19 12.94
C ALA A 121 -21.12 5.69 12.58
N ARG A 122 -21.78 6.49 13.42
CA ARG A 122 -21.88 7.94 13.18
C ARG A 122 -20.52 8.62 13.37
N ASP A 123 -19.79 8.25 14.41
CA ASP A 123 -18.48 8.84 14.69
C ASP A 123 -17.45 8.40 13.62
N CYS A 124 -17.56 7.18 13.08
CA CYS A 124 -16.79 6.72 11.92
C CYS A 124 -17.09 7.53 10.66
N ASP A 125 -18.38 7.72 10.33
CA ASP A 125 -18.79 8.51 9.17
C ASP A 125 -18.33 9.97 9.29
N GLU A 126 -18.50 10.58 10.47
CA GLU A 126 -18.04 11.94 10.75
C GLU A 126 -16.51 12.06 10.62
N THR A 127 -15.76 11.09 11.13
CA THR A 127 -14.29 11.06 11.00
C THR A 127 -13.86 11.00 9.54
N VAL A 128 -14.48 10.13 8.73
CA VAL A 128 -14.18 10.00 7.30
C VAL A 128 -14.52 11.29 6.55
N ASP A 129 -15.66 11.91 6.85
CA ASP A 129 -16.08 13.17 6.23
C ASP A 129 -15.12 14.33 6.56
N ILE A 130 -14.71 14.46 7.82
CA ILE A 130 -13.73 15.46 8.25
C ILE A 130 -12.41 15.26 7.48
N LEU A 131 -11.89 14.03 7.41
CA LEU A 131 -10.65 13.74 6.69
C LEU A 131 -10.77 14.02 5.19
N ALA A 132 -11.88 13.60 4.57
CA ALA A 132 -12.11 13.79 3.14
C ALA A 132 -12.23 15.26 2.75
N THR A 133 -12.84 16.08 3.60
CA THR A 133 -13.08 17.51 3.38
C THR A 133 -11.93 18.42 3.86
N THR A 134 -11.01 17.90 4.67
CA THR A 134 -9.83 18.63 5.12
C THR A 134 -8.93 18.96 3.93
N ALA A 135 -8.76 20.25 3.65
CA ALA A 135 -7.94 20.70 2.53
C ALA A 135 -6.46 20.35 2.75
N TYR A 136 -5.87 19.63 1.78
CA TYR A 136 -4.43 19.50 1.67
C TYR A 136 -3.86 20.76 1.00
N THR A 137 -2.89 21.41 1.64
CA THR A 137 -2.30 22.67 1.15
C THR A 137 -0.91 22.51 0.55
N GLY A 138 -0.35 21.29 0.56
CA GLY A 138 0.93 21.01 -0.08
C GLY A 138 0.81 20.91 -1.61
N PRO A 139 1.91 21.08 -2.35
CA PRO A 139 1.93 20.84 -3.78
C PRO A 139 2.08 19.33 -4.04
N LEU A 140 1.01 18.67 -4.47
CA LEU A 140 1.12 17.35 -5.08
C LEU A 140 1.16 17.50 -6.61
N PRO A 141 2.13 16.89 -7.29
CA PRO A 141 2.22 16.95 -8.73
C PRO A 141 1.06 16.19 -9.37
N GLY A 142 0.41 16.80 -10.37
CA GLY A 142 -0.62 16.16 -11.19
C GLY A 142 -0.06 15.43 -12.42
N SER A 143 1.24 15.56 -12.69
CA SER A 143 1.91 14.92 -13.83
C SER A 143 3.38 14.60 -13.53
N THR A 144 3.96 13.66 -14.27
CA THR A 144 5.40 13.34 -14.18
C THR A 144 6.26 14.57 -14.42
N HIS A 145 5.88 15.46 -15.34
CA HIS A 145 6.60 16.70 -15.60
C HIS A 145 6.59 17.66 -14.41
N GLU A 146 5.45 17.79 -13.73
CA GLU A 146 5.36 18.57 -12.50
C GLU A 146 6.21 17.94 -11.38
N THR A 147 6.23 16.61 -11.28
CA THR A 147 7.13 15.90 -10.34
C THR A 147 8.58 16.26 -10.58
N TYR A 148 9.07 16.18 -11.83
CA TYR A 148 10.44 16.57 -12.17
C TYR A 148 10.75 18.03 -11.85
N THR A 149 9.81 18.93 -12.17
CA THR A 149 9.98 20.36 -11.94
C THR A 149 10.09 20.67 -10.44
N GLN A 150 9.22 20.07 -9.63
CA GLN A 150 9.22 20.26 -8.19
C GLN A 150 10.42 19.57 -7.53
N LEU A 151 10.81 18.38 -7.99
CA LEU A 151 11.98 17.66 -7.50
C LEU A 151 13.28 18.42 -7.78
N ALA A 152 13.46 18.91 -9.02
CA ALA A 152 14.65 19.70 -9.38
C ALA A 152 14.79 20.97 -8.54
N ALA A 153 13.68 21.55 -8.06
CA ALA A 153 13.69 22.70 -7.15
C ALA A 153 14.05 22.34 -5.70
N LEU A 154 13.97 21.05 -5.32
CA LEU A 154 14.29 20.56 -3.97
C LEU A 154 15.73 20.01 -3.86
N LEU A 155 16.34 19.62 -4.97
CA LEU A 155 17.67 19.03 -5.01
C LEU A 155 18.74 20.10 -5.30
N ASP A 156 19.81 20.08 -4.51
CA ASP A 156 20.99 20.92 -4.76
C ASP A 156 21.74 20.43 -6.02
N ASP A 157 22.35 21.35 -6.76
CA ASP A 157 23.13 21.07 -7.98
C ASP A 157 22.39 20.20 -9.02
N ALA A 158 21.06 20.31 -9.02
CA ALA A 158 20.18 19.63 -9.96
C ALA A 158 19.89 20.48 -11.19
N LYS A 159 20.02 19.86 -12.36
CA LYS A 159 19.67 20.47 -13.64
C LYS A 159 18.58 19.67 -14.33
N LEU A 160 17.38 20.23 -14.34
CA LEU A 160 16.28 19.68 -15.12
C LEU A 160 16.58 19.81 -16.62
N ILE A 161 16.60 18.69 -17.32
CA ILE A 161 16.66 18.63 -18.77
C ILE A 161 15.25 18.33 -19.29
N PRO A 162 14.55 19.36 -19.82
CA PRO A 162 13.24 19.13 -20.40
C PRO A 162 13.39 18.40 -21.74
N ALA A 163 12.73 17.26 -21.88
CA ALA A 163 12.60 16.58 -23.17
C ALA A 163 11.23 16.79 -23.81
N CYS A 164 10.47 17.81 -23.39
CA CYS A 164 9.28 18.28 -24.08
C CYS A 164 9.65 18.84 -25.46
N ARG A 165 10.06 17.98 -26.40
CA ARG A 165 10.11 18.30 -27.82
C ARG A 165 8.66 18.30 -28.32
N VAL A 166 8.27 19.41 -28.94
CA VAL A 166 7.12 19.43 -29.87
C VAL A 166 7.36 18.31 -30.88
N PRO A 167 6.37 17.45 -31.19
CA PRO A 167 6.58 16.29 -32.04
C PRO A 167 7.09 16.74 -33.42
N ALA A 168 8.40 16.59 -33.61
CA ALA A 168 9.07 16.75 -34.88
C ALA A 168 9.58 15.35 -35.27
N GLU A 169 8.81 14.73 -36.17
CA GLU A 169 9.20 13.60 -37.02
C GLU A 169 9.65 12.32 -36.28
N GLU A 170 8.67 11.42 -36.08
CA GLU A 170 8.64 9.98 -36.41
C GLU A 170 9.87 9.05 -36.26
N VAL A 171 10.97 9.44 -35.63
CA VAL A 171 12.18 8.61 -35.55
C VAL A 171 12.62 8.51 -34.09
N CYS A 172 12.30 7.36 -33.47
CA CYS A 172 12.67 6.90 -32.13
C CYS A 172 11.79 7.29 -30.93
N ALA A 173 10.51 7.60 -31.13
CA ALA A 173 9.57 8.01 -30.09
C ALA A 173 8.73 6.88 -29.43
N ALA A 174 9.16 5.62 -29.44
CA ALA A 174 8.28 4.50 -29.04
C ALA A 174 8.47 3.97 -27.59
N GLN A 175 9.62 4.17 -26.96
CA GLN A 175 9.90 3.62 -25.62
C GLN A 175 9.81 4.68 -24.51
N ASP A 176 10.50 5.81 -24.65
CA ASP A 176 10.56 6.89 -23.63
C ASP A 176 9.24 7.65 -23.42
N HIS A 177 8.27 7.47 -24.33
CA HIS A 177 6.94 8.09 -24.25
C HIS A 177 5.94 7.30 -23.42
N LYS A 178 6.22 6.04 -23.07
CA LYS A 178 5.28 5.24 -22.25
C LYS A 178 5.21 5.73 -20.79
N ASP A 179 6.22 6.48 -20.32
CA ASP A 179 6.37 6.87 -18.91
C ASP A 179 6.30 8.39 -18.61
N GLY A 180 5.96 9.21 -19.61
CA GLY A 180 5.09 10.37 -19.35
C GLY A 180 5.59 11.77 -19.72
N CYS A 181 6.88 12.03 -19.92
CA CYS A 181 7.31 13.33 -20.51
C CYS A 181 8.75 13.41 -21.05
N GLY A 182 9.55 12.35 -20.92
CA GLY A 182 10.97 12.30 -21.34
C GLY A 182 11.94 13.20 -20.55
N CYS A 183 11.43 14.00 -19.61
CA CYS A 183 12.29 14.83 -18.76
C CYS A 183 13.20 13.95 -17.89
N HIS A 184 14.38 14.45 -17.60
CA HIS A 184 15.32 13.84 -16.68
C HIS A 184 16.08 14.94 -15.93
N ILE A 185 16.72 14.59 -14.82
CA ILE A 185 17.49 15.51 -14.00
C ILE A 185 18.93 15.04 -13.94
N GLU A 186 19.86 15.88 -14.39
CA GLU A 186 21.28 15.71 -14.10
C GLU A 186 21.53 16.15 -12.64
N LEU A 187 22.10 15.28 -11.84
CA LEU A 187 22.46 15.50 -10.44
C LEU A 187 23.96 15.30 -10.28
N THR A 188 24.62 16.11 -9.45
CA THR A 188 26.02 15.87 -9.10
C THR A 188 26.10 15.48 -7.63
N ASP A 189 26.73 14.34 -7.33
CA ASP A 189 26.94 13.93 -5.94
C ASP A 189 28.15 14.63 -5.30
N HIS A 190 28.38 14.35 -4.02
CA HIS A 190 29.47 14.91 -3.24
C HIS A 190 30.88 14.57 -3.77
N ASP A 191 31.03 13.48 -4.53
CA ASP A 191 32.28 13.04 -5.16
C ASP A 191 32.46 13.66 -6.56
N GLY A 192 31.51 14.47 -7.01
CA GLY A 192 31.52 15.10 -8.33
C GLY A 192 31.08 14.17 -9.46
N ILE A 193 30.48 13.02 -9.14
CA ILE A 193 29.93 12.09 -10.14
C ILE A 193 28.59 12.65 -10.60
N VAL A 194 28.42 12.69 -11.92
CA VAL A 194 27.16 13.14 -12.54
C VAL A 194 26.26 11.94 -12.76
N TRP A 195 25.03 12.06 -12.27
CA TRP A 195 23.98 11.06 -12.35
C TRP A 195 22.80 11.60 -13.15
N ASP A 196 22.15 10.72 -13.88
CA ASP A 196 20.91 10.95 -14.60
C ASP A 196 19.75 10.32 -13.82
N PHE A 197 18.83 11.15 -13.36
CA PHE A 197 17.60 10.73 -12.72
C PHE A 197 16.44 10.77 -13.70
N HIS A 198 15.82 9.62 -13.95
CA HIS A 198 14.69 9.50 -14.86
C HIS A 198 13.71 8.41 -14.43
N ARG A 199 12.60 8.30 -15.17
CA ARG A 199 11.55 7.29 -14.97
C ARG A 199 11.46 6.44 -16.23
N SER A 200 11.53 5.14 -16.08
CA SER A 200 11.40 4.15 -17.17
C SER A 200 10.69 2.92 -16.64
N ASP A 201 9.94 2.23 -17.49
CA ASP A 201 9.31 0.92 -17.23
C ASP A 201 8.49 0.89 -15.92
N GLY A 202 7.82 1.99 -15.61
CA GLY A 202 6.98 2.09 -14.42
C GLY A 202 7.70 2.55 -13.14
N THR A 203 9.02 2.69 -13.12
CA THR A 203 9.82 2.94 -11.90
C THR A 203 10.82 4.07 -12.09
N TRP A 204 11.42 4.53 -10.99
CA TRP A 204 12.38 5.64 -10.97
C TRP A 204 13.81 5.13 -10.85
N TYR A 205 14.72 5.72 -11.61
CA TYR A 205 16.12 5.31 -11.69
C TYR A 205 17.07 6.48 -11.47
N VAL A 206 18.23 6.15 -10.90
CA VAL A 206 19.43 7.00 -10.84
C VAL A 206 20.55 6.25 -11.55
N MET A 207 20.97 6.76 -12.71
CA MET A 207 21.98 6.13 -13.57
C MET A 207 23.26 6.98 -13.61
N PRO A 208 24.46 6.41 -13.44
CA PRO A 208 25.68 7.21 -13.58
C PRO A 208 25.88 7.56 -15.05
N LEU A 209 26.28 8.81 -15.34
CA LEU A 209 26.67 9.21 -16.71
C LEU A 209 28.09 8.75 -17.07
N ALA A 210 28.89 8.38 -16.07
CA ALA A 210 30.21 7.81 -16.25
C ALA A 210 30.20 6.31 -15.93
N ASP A 211 31.03 5.53 -16.64
CA ASP A 211 31.12 4.08 -16.41
C ASP A 211 31.86 3.73 -15.10
N ALA A 212 32.71 4.64 -14.60
CA ALA A 212 33.54 4.41 -13.43
C ALA A 212 33.86 5.70 -12.67
N THR A 213 34.17 5.56 -11.38
CA THR A 213 34.71 6.62 -10.53
C THR A 213 36.08 7.10 -11.04
N PRO A 214 36.56 8.28 -10.60
CA PRO A 214 37.94 8.72 -10.88
C PRO A 214 39.03 7.73 -10.42
N SER A 215 38.74 6.89 -9.43
CA SER A 215 39.61 5.80 -8.96
C SER A 215 39.52 4.50 -9.76
N GLY A 216 38.63 4.44 -10.76
CA GLY A 216 38.47 3.29 -11.67
C GLY A 216 37.49 2.22 -11.18
N HIS A 217 36.67 2.50 -10.17
CA HIS A 217 35.63 1.57 -9.72
C HIS A 217 34.39 1.69 -10.61
N PRO A 218 33.80 0.58 -11.08
CA PRO A 218 32.62 0.63 -11.93
C PRO A 218 31.43 1.24 -11.19
N LEU A 219 30.69 2.10 -11.88
CA LEU A 219 29.44 2.68 -11.40
C LEU A 219 28.27 1.94 -12.02
N THR A 220 27.24 1.68 -11.22
CA THR A 220 26.02 0.99 -11.67
C THR A 220 24.80 1.83 -11.34
N GLY A 221 23.83 1.81 -12.25
CA GLY A 221 22.51 2.35 -12.02
C GLY A 221 21.78 1.72 -10.85
N ARG A 222 20.84 2.48 -10.28
CA ARG A 222 20.05 2.09 -9.12
C ARG A 222 18.58 2.38 -9.39
N GLU A 223 17.74 1.39 -9.13
CA GLU A 223 16.29 1.54 -9.07
C GLU A 223 15.89 2.06 -7.69
N LEU A 224 14.98 3.01 -7.64
CA LEU A 224 14.37 3.47 -6.40
C LEU A 224 13.22 2.55 -6.02
N SER A 225 12.97 2.37 -4.72
CA SER A 225 11.81 1.62 -4.20
C SER A 225 10.44 2.24 -4.53
N MET A 226 10.40 3.34 -5.27
CA MET A 226 9.21 4.10 -5.62
C MET A 226 8.71 3.72 -7.00
N THR A 227 7.44 3.33 -7.11
CA THR A 227 6.80 2.97 -8.38
C THR A 227 5.68 3.94 -8.79
N GLN A 228 5.27 4.83 -7.88
CA GLN A 228 4.23 5.83 -8.17
C GLN A 228 4.70 6.79 -9.26
N THR A 229 3.79 7.16 -10.18
CA THR A 229 4.10 8.07 -11.29
C THR A 229 4.26 9.52 -10.83
N CYS A 230 3.52 9.93 -9.80
CA CYS A 230 3.53 11.29 -9.27
C CYS A 230 3.68 11.26 -7.73
N PRO A 231 4.83 10.76 -7.21
CA PRO A 231 5.07 10.71 -5.77
C PRO A 231 5.20 12.12 -5.20
N HIS A 232 5.10 12.24 -3.87
CA HIS A 232 5.38 13.50 -3.20
C HIS A 232 6.85 13.91 -3.44
N PRO A 233 7.13 15.12 -3.96
CA PRO A 233 8.48 15.50 -4.37
C PRO A 233 9.52 15.45 -3.25
N GLN A 234 9.14 15.74 -2.01
CA GLN A 234 10.06 15.64 -0.86
C GLN A 234 10.40 14.17 -0.51
N HIS A 235 9.44 13.25 -0.61
CA HIS A 235 9.71 11.82 -0.43
C HIS A 235 10.70 11.36 -1.51
N LEU A 236 10.43 11.72 -2.76
CA LEU A 236 11.30 11.36 -3.88
C LEU A 236 12.71 11.97 -3.73
N ALA A 237 12.82 13.23 -3.27
CA ALA A 237 14.11 13.85 -2.98
C ALA A 237 14.91 13.10 -1.91
N LEU A 238 14.26 12.68 -0.81
CA LEU A 238 14.90 11.87 0.23
C LEU A 238 15.40 10.54 -0.32
N LEU A 239 14.60 9.83 -1.12
CA LEU A 239 15.02 8.56 -1.73
C LEU A 239 16.21 8.74 -2.66
N VAL A 240 16.21 9.80 -3.47
CA VAL A 240 17.35 10.14 -4.36
C VAL A 240 18.60 10.40 -3.52
N GLN A 241 18.51 11.24 -2.47
CA GLN A 241 19.63 11.56 -1.59
C GLN A 241 20.16 10.33 -0.85
N GLN A 242 19.30 9.48 -0.31
CA GLN A 242 19.69 8.23 0.34
C GLN A 242 20.39 7.28 -0.64
N THR A 243 19.85 7.17 -1.85
CA THR A 243 20.43 6.34 -2.93
C THR A 243 21.82 6.83 -3.33
N LEU A 244 22.01 8.15 -3.39
CA LEU A 244 23.29 8.78 -3.71
C LEU A 244 24.28 8.81 -2.53
N ALA A 245 23.81 8.81 -1.27
CA ALA A 245 24.68 8.77 -0.10
C ALA A 245 25.21 7.36 0.21
N GLY A 246 24.48 6.31 -0.19
CA GLY A 246 24.94 4.92 -0.14
C GLY A 246 26.02 4.58 -1.19
N THR A 247 26.82 5.55 -1.63
CA THR A 247 27.96 5.39 -2.56
C THR A 247 29.31 5.35 -1.85
N ALA A 248 29.34 5.57 -0.52
CA ALA A 248 30.54 5.50 0.32
C ALA A 248 30.93 4.08 0.76
#